data_AF-A0A528A864-F1
#
_entry.id   AF-A0A528A864-F1
#
_cell.length_a   1.000
_cell.length_b   1.000
_cell.length_c   1.000
_cell.angle_alpha   90.00
_cell.angle_beta   90.00
_cell.angle_gamma   90.00
#
_symmetry.space_group_name_H-M   'P 1'
#
loop_
_entity.id
_entity.type
_entity.pdbx_description
1 polymer ?
#
loop_
_entity_poly.entity_id
_entity_poly.type
_entity_poly.pdbx_seq_one_letter_code
_entity_poly.pdbx_strand_id
1 'polypeptide(L)' 'MAFRFLHTADIHLDSPLRSLALRNPDLAELVGDASRQAFVSIVDLCLAERVDALVIAGDLYDG' A
#
# COMPACT_ATOMS: atom_id res chain seq x y z
N MET A 1 9.92 23.90 14.61
CA MET A 1 8.99 22.91 14.04
C MET A 1 9.47 21.53 14.46
N ALA A 2 8.56 20.60 14.76
CA ALA A 2 8.91 19.22 15.05
C ALA A 2 9.01 18.45 13.73
N PHE A 3 10.02 17.59 13.60
CA PHE A 3 10.15 16.68 12.46
C PHE A 3 9.04 15.63 12.52
N ARG A 4 8.35 15.42 11.40
CA ARG A 4 7.25 14.47 11.26
C ARG A 4 7.55 13.51 10.13
N PHE A 5 7.40 12.22 10.38
CA PHE A 5 7.57 11.20 9.36
C PHE A 5 6.49 10.12 9.48
N LEU A 6 6.18 9.48 8.35
CA LEU A 6 5.38 8.27 8.29
C LEU A 6 6.30 7.09 8.02
N HIS A 7 6.10 5.98 8.74
CA HIS A 7 6.82 4.74 8.53
C HIS A 7 5.85 3.63 8.11
N THR A 8 6.22 2.87 7.08
CA THR A 8 5.47 1.71 6.57
C THR A 8 6.43 0.62 6.06
N ALA A 9 5.91 -0.57 5.80
CA ALA A 9 6.63 -1.73 5.27
C ALA A 9 5.63 -2.73 4.68
N ASP A 10 6.12 -3.73 3.93
CA ASP A 10 5.36 -4.92 3.52
C ASP A 10 4.07 -4.60 2.76
N ILE A 11 4.17 -3.68 1.80
CA ILE A 11 3.03 -3.25 0.98
C ILE A 11 2.74 -4.26 -0.13
N HIS A 12 3.77 -4.97 -0.60
CA HIS A 12 3.64 -6.01 -1.62
C HIS A 12 2.87 -5.51 -2.86
N LEU A 13 3.35 -4.41 -3.47
CA LEU A 13 2.81 -3.91 -4.73
C LEU A 13 2.90 -4.99 -5.81
N ASP A 14 1.86 -5.03 -6.63
CA ASP A 14 1.68 -6.00 -7.72
C ASP A 14 1.62 -7.46 -7.25
N SER A 15 1.37 -7.70 -5.96
CA SER A 15 1.00 -8.99 -5.39
C SER A 15 -0.51 -9.15 -5.39
N PRO A 16 -1.12 -9.79 -6.41
CA PRO A 16 -2.54 -10.09 -6.35
C PRO A 16 -2.81 -11.01 -5.17
N LEU A 17 -3.92 -10.78 -4.46
CA LEU A 17 -4.44 -11.68 -3.43
C LEU A 17 -4.96 -13.00 -4.07
N ARG A 18 -4.05 -13.77 -4.66
CA ARG A 18 -4.30 -14.94 -5.53
C ARG A 18 -5.18 -15.98 -4.86
N SER A 19 -4.99 -16.20 -3.56
CA SER A 19 -5.78 -17.18 -2.79
C SER A 19 -7.26 -16.80 -2.68
N LEU A 20 -7.58 -15.51 -2.67
CA LEU A 20 -8.95 -14.99 -2.64
C LEU A 20 -9.53 -14.94 -4.06
N ALA A 21 -8.73 -14.52 -5.03
CA ALA A 21 -9.10 -14.48 -6.44
C ALA A 21 -9.50 -15.86 -6.99
N LEU A 22 -8.86 -16.93 -6.53
CA LEU A 22 -9.18 -18.31 -6.91
C LEU A 22 -10.54 -18.80 -6.37
N ARG A 23 -11.12 -18.12 -5.38
CA ARG A 23 -12.36 -18.55 -4.70
C ARG A 23 -13.58 -17.76 -5.11
N ASN A 24 -13.41 -16.53 -5.58
CA ASN A 24 -14.51 -15.65 -5.98
C ASN A 24 -14.02 -14.62 -7.03
N PRO A 25 -14.53 -14.68 -8.28
CA PRO A 25 -14.14 -13.76 -9.35
C PRO A 25 -14.50 -12.30 -9.07
N ASP A 26 -15.66 -12.04 -8.46
CA ASP A 26 -16.13 -10.68 -8.16
C ASP A 26 -15.26 -10.03 -7.07
N LEU A 27 -14.80 -10.83 -6.10
CA LEU A 27 -13.82 -10.36 -5.12
C LEU A 27 -12.43 -10.20 -5.75
N ALA A 28 -12.05 -11.05 -6.70
CA ALA A 28 -10.76 -10.97 -7.38
C ALA A 28 -10.52 -9.59 -8.00
N GLU A 29 -11.54 -9.04 -8.65
CA GLU A 29 -11.49 -7.71 -9.26
C GLU A 29 -11.38 -6.61 -8.20
N LEU A 30 -12.13 -6.73 -7.09
CA LEU A 30 -12.06 -5.79 -5.97
C LEU A 30 -10.70 -5.79 -5.26
N VAL A 31 -10.10 -6.96 -5.06
CA VAL A 31 -8.84 -7.09 -4.31
C VAL A 31 -7.58 -7.03 -5.16
N GLY A 32 -7.71 -7.09 -6.49
CA GLY A 32 -6.57 -7.06 -7.42
C GLY A 32 -5.70 -5.81 -7.26
N ASP A 33 -6.31 -4.65 -7.01
CA ASP A 33 -5.63 -3.37 -6.83
C ASP A 33 -5.53 -2.92 -5.36
N ALA A 34 -5.84 -3.81 -4.40
CA ALA A 34 -5.90 -3.43 -2.98
C ALA A 34 -4.57 -2.85 -2.45
N SER A 35 -3.43 -3.51 -2.75
CA SER A 35 -2.10 -3.02 -2.34
C SER A 35 -1.75 -1.68 -2.98
N ARG A 36 -2.15 -1.48 -4.23
CA ARG A 36 -1.96 -0.20 -4.95
C ARG A 36 -2.79 0.91 -4.32
N GLN A 37 -4.06 0.64 -3.99
CA GLN A 37 -4.94 1.59 -3.34
C GLN A 37 -4.46 1.94 -1.92
N ALA A 38 -3.92 0.96 -1.18
CA ALA A 38 -3.31 1.20 0.12
C ALA A 38 -2.09 2.13 0.00
N PHE A 39 -1.21 1.90 -0.98
CA PHE A 39 -0.05 2.76 -1.22
C PHE A 39 -0.46 4.19 -1.60
N VAL A 40 -1.47 4.36 -2.46
CA VAL A 40 -2.03 5.69 -2.78
C VAL A 40 -2.53 6.39 -1.51
N SER A 41 -3.28 5.67 -0.67
CA SER A 41 -3.82 6.23 0.59
C SER A 41 -2.70 6.66 1.56
N ILE A 42 -1.58 5.92 1.60
CA ILE A 42 -0.40 6.30 2.38
C ILE A 42 0.21 7.61 1.86
N VAL A 43 0.34 7.75 0.55
CA VAL A 43 0.88 8.96 -0.09
C VAL A 43 -0.04 10.15 0.16
N ASP A 44 -1.36 9.98 0.00
CA ASP A 44 -2.35 11.02 0.27
C ASP A 44 -2.28 11.49 1.73
N LEU A 45 -2.12 10.57 2.67
CA LEU A 45 -1.94 10.88 4.08
C LEU A 45 -0.66 11.67 4.34
N CYS A 46 0.46 11.28 3.71
CA CYS A 46 1.73 12.01 3.82
C CYS A 46 1.59 13.46 3.35
N LEU A 47 0.87 13.68 2.24
CA LEU A 47 0.62 15.01 1.68
C LEU A 47 -0.30 15.84 2.58
N ALA A 48 -1.40 15.26 3.05
CA ALA A 48 -2.35 15.95 3.93
C ALA A 48 -1.71 16.38 5.26
N GLU A 49 -0.91 15.49 5.86
CA GLU A 49 -0.23 15.73 7.14
C GLU A 49 1.08 16.53 6.99
N ARG A 50 1.49 16.84 5.75
CA ARG A 50 2.73 17.55 5.42
C ARG A 50 3.93 16.96 6.17
N VAL A 51 4.12 15.65 6.05
CA VAL A 51 5.26 14.96 6.66
C VAL A 51 6.56 15.39 5.97
N ASP A 52 7.65 15.43 6.73
CA ASP A 52 8.99 15.74 6.22
C ASP A 52 9.63 14.52 5.51
N ALA A 53 9.19 13.31 5.86
CA ALA A 53 9.66 12.08 5.24
C ALA A 53 8.62 10.95 5.27
N LEU A 54 8.69 10.10 4.24
CA LEU A 54 8.06 8.78 4.20
C LEU A 54 9.19 7.74 4.24
N VAL A 55 9.15 6.82 5.21
CA VAL A 55 10.10 5.72 5.37
C VAL A 55 9.39 4.41 4.99
N ILE A 56 9.94 3.70 4.02
CA ILE A 56 9.46 2.38 3.59
C ILE A 56 10.54 1.36 3.94
N ALA A 57 10.25 0.44 4.87
CA ALA A 57 11.27 -0.39 5.51
C ALA A 57 11.45 -1.80 4.92
N GLY A 58 10.78 -2.12 3.80
CA GLY A 58 10.93 -3.43 3.14
C GLY A 58 9.71 -3.83 2.33
N ASP A 59 9.89 -4.86 1.51
CA ASP A 59 8.86 -5.60 0.78
C ASP A 59 7.81 -4.71 0.10
N LEU A 60 8.33 -3.74 -0.67
CA LEU A 60 7.49 -2.82 -1.43
C LEU A 60 6.89 -3.49 -2.67
N TYR A 61 7.57 -4.46 -3.29
CA TYR A 61 7.14 -5.15 -4.52
C TYR A 61 7.37 -6.66 -4.40
N ASP A 62 6.49 -7.46 -5.01
CA ASP A 62 6.62 -8.94 -5.03
C ASP A 62 7.08 -9.55 -6.35
N GLY A 63 7.05 -8.80 -7.46
CA GLY A 63 7.50 -9.28 -8.78
C GLY A 63 6.52 -10.18 -9.52
#